data_AF-K9SNL0-F1
#
_entry.id   AF-K9SNL0-F1
#
_cell.length_a   1.000
_cell.length_b   1.000
_cell.length_c   1.000
_cell.angle_alpha   90.00
_cell.angle_beta   90.00
_cell.angle_gamma   90.00
#
_symmetry.space_group_name_H-M   'P 1'
#
loop_
_entity.id
_entity.type
_entity.pdbx_description
1 polymer ?
#
loop_
_entity_poly.entity_id
_entity_poly.type
_entity_poly.pdbx_seq_one_letter_code
_entity_poly.pdbx_strand_id
1 'polypeptide(L)' 'MTYKERLHPWCIVRHRVNDLQPEVLHRFRRHNDAEHHLQALKRLSRSGTFAIVFDAKENLGAESIATSAL' A
#
# COMPACT_ATOMS: atom_id res chain seq x y z
N MET A 1 -1.15 -8.63 -12.58
CA MET A 1 -0.40 -8.69 -11.31
C MET A 1 0.88 -9.46 -11.57
N THR A 2 2.02 -8.81 -11.52
CA THR A 2 3.33 -9.46 -11.68
C THR A 2 3.85 -9.94 -10.33
N TYR A 3 4.67 -11.00 -10.33
CA TYR A 3 5.28 -11.55 -9.11
C TYR A 3 6.01 -10.49 -8.26
N LYS A 4 6.59 -9.46 -8.91
CA LYS A 4 7.21 -8.31 -8.25
C LYS A 4 6.22 -7.54 -7.36
N GLU A 5 4.96 -7.41 -7.73
CA GLU A 5 3.96 -6.67 -6.94
C GLU A 5 3.61 -7.40 -5.63
N ARG A 6 3.72 -8.73 -5.60
CA ARG A 6 3.47 -9.56 -4.40
C ARG A 6 4.59 -9.48 -3.36
N LEU A 7 5.79 -9.10 -3.79
CA LEU A 7 6.99 -9.00 -2.95
C LEU A 7 7.13 -7.65 -2.23
N HIS A 8 6.28 -6.68 -2.52
CA HIS A 8 6.34 -5.34 -1.94
C HIS A 8 5.05 -5.00 -1.19
N PRO A 9 4.78 -5.66 -0.04
CA PRO A 9 3.53 -5.49 0.67
C PRO A 9 3.43 -4.15 1.40
N TRP A 10 4.53 -3.41 1.55
CA TRP A 10 4.52 -2.13 2.24
C TRP A 10 4.40 -0.98 1.24
N CYS A 11 3.35 -0.17 1.35
CA CYS A 11 3.11 0.97 0.47
C CYS A 11 3.09 2.26 1.29
N ILE A 12 3.79 3.29 0.83
CA ILE A 12 3.64 4.65 1.37
C ILE A 12 2.54 5.33 0.58
N VAL A 13 1.48 5.73 1.28
CA VAL A 13 0.39 6.52 0.71
C VAL A 13 0.44 7.95 1.22
N ARG A 14 0.12 8.87 0.33
CA ARG A 14 -0.11 10.27 0.67
C ARG A 14 -1.60 10.54 0.64
N HIS A 15 -2.12 11.04 1.75
CA HIS A 15 -3.48 11.54 1.83
C HIS A 15 -3.46 13.03 1.46
N ARG A 16 -4.14 13.38 0.37
CA ARG A 16 -4.40 14.78 0.03
C ARG A 16 -5.73 15.19 0.66
N VAL A 17 -5.77 16.39 1.24
CA VAL A 17 -6.95 16.92 1.94
C VAL A 17 -8.16 17.10 1.00
N ASN A 18 -7.93 17.15 -0.32
CA ASN A 18 -8.97 17.38 -1.32
C ASN A 18 -9.34 16.12 -2.13
N ASP A 19 -8.61 15.02 -1.99
CA ASP A 19 -8.80 13.85 -2.83
C ASP A 19 -9.31 12.67 -1.99
N LEU A 20 -10.39 12.05 -2.46
CA LEU A 20 -11.01 10.89 -1.80
C LEU A 20 -10.14 9.62 -1.91
N GLN A 21 -9.13 9.63 -2.78
CA GLN A 21 -8.30 8.47 -3.08
C GLN A 21 -6.87 8.70 -2.59
N PRO A 22 -6.34 7.82 -1.70
CA PRO A 22 -4.95 7.91 -1.28
C PRO A 22 -4.02 7.63 -2.47
N GLU A 23 -3.07 8.52 -2.70
CA GLU A 23 -2.08 8.36 -3.76
C GLU A 23 -0.95 7.45 -3.26
N VAL A 24 -0.78 6.29 -3.90
CA VAL A 24 0.35 5.39 -3.61
C VAL A 24 1.61 5.98 -4.23
N LEU A 25 2.52 6.46 -3.39
CA LEU A 25 3.78 7.05 -3.85
C LEU A 25 4.79 5.96 -4.21
N HIS A 26 5.05 5.04 -3.27
CA HIS A 26 6.11 4.05 -3.39
C HIS A 26 5.75 2.74 -2.70
N ARG A 27 6.23 1.62 -3.25
CA ARG A 27 6.12 0.28 -2.67
C ARG A 27 7.49 -0.23 -2.24
N PHE A 28 7.54 -0.87 -1.08
CA PHE A 28 8.72 -1.39 -0.44
C PHE A 28 8.51 -2.84 -0.01
N ARG A 29 9.60 -3.60 -0.05
CA ARG A 29 9.62 -4.99 0.41
C ARG A 29 9.71 -5.09 1.94
N ARG A 30 10.38 -4.14 2.59
CA ARG A 30 10.64 -4.13 4.02
C ARG A 30 9.99 -2.91 4.68
N HIS A 31 9.42 -3.11 5.86
CA HIS A 31 8.85 -2.04 6.67
C HIS A 31 9.88 -0.96 7.01
N ASN A 32 11.09 -1.39 7.40
CA ASN A 32 12.16 -0.48 7.83
C ASN A 32 12.59 0.52 6.74
N ASP A 33 12.67 0.06 5.49
CA ASP A 33 12.96 0.94 4.34
C ASP A 33 11.82 1.94 4.10
N ALA A 34 10.57 1.48 4.22
CA ALA A 34 9.40 2.35 4.10
C ALA A 34 9.34 3.41 5.21
N GLU A 35 9.67 3.05 6.45
CA GLU A 35 9.74 3.99 7.59
C GLU A 35 10.81 5.06 7.41
N HIS A 36 12.02 4.67 7.03
CA HIS A 36 13.11 5.62 6.81
C HIS A 36 12.76 6.62 5.69
N HIS A 37 12.13 6.12 4.63
CA HIS A 37 11.66 6.95 3.53
C HIS A 37 10.50 7.86 3.93
N LEU A 38 9.54 7.36 4.72
CA LEU A 38 8.45 8.15 5.29
C LEU A 38 8.97 9.29 6.17
N GLN A 39 9.99 9.03 6.99
CA GLN A 39 10.58 10.04 7.86
C GLN A 39 11.27 11.14 7.05
N ALA A 40 11.99 10.78 5.98
CA ALA A 40 12.55 11.75 5.04
C ALA A 40 11.44 12.56 4.34
N LEU A 41 10.38 11.91 3.87
CA LEU A 41 9.22 12.57 3.25
C LEU A 41 8.52 13.55 4.21
N LYS A 42 8.34 13.17 5.47
CA LYS A 42 7.77 14.05 6.51
C LYS A 42 8.65 15.26 6.81
N ARG A 43 9.97 15.13 6.71
CA ARG A 43 10.90 16.27 6.88
C ARG A 43 10.86 17.22 5.68
N LEU A 44 10.71 16.68 4.48
CA LEU A 44 10.66 17.46 3.24
C LEU A 44 9.30 18.13 3.02
N SER A 45 8.21 17.50 3.47
CA SER A 45 6.85 18.01 3.31
C SER A 45 6.31 18.58 4.61
N ARG A 46 6.13 19.90 4.66
CA ARG A 46 5.61 20.62 5.83
C ARG A 46 4.10 20.44 6.08
N SER A 47 3.37 19.85 5.13
CA SER A 47 1.89 19.81 5.13
C SER A 47 1.27 18.52 4.54
N GLY A 48 2.05 17.45 4.37
CA GLY A 48 1.54 16.19 3.83
C GLY A 48 1.20 15.19 4.92
N THR A 49 0.00 14.61 4.89
CA THR A 49 -0.32 13.44 5.69
C THR A 49 0.14 12.19 4.94
N PHE A 50 1.11 11.49 5.51
CA PHE A 50 1.65 10.26 4.95
C PHE A 50 1.39 9.10 5.90
N ALA A 51 0.98 7.96 5.34
CA ALA A 51 0.77 6.72 6.07
C ALA A 51 1.49 5.57 5.37
N ILE A 52 1.94 4.60 6.16
CA ILE A 52 2.41 3.30 5.66
C ILE A 52 1.21 2.36 5.73
N VAL A 53 0.88 1.75 4.60
CA VAL A 53 -0.20 0.78 4.48
C VAL A 53 0.40 -0.55 4.07
N PHE A 54 0.00 -1.61 4.76
CA PHE A 54 0.30 -2.97 4.37
C PHE A 54 -0.72 -3.42 3.32
N ASP A 55 -0.34 -3.34 2.04
CA ASP A 55 -1.08 -3.91 0.92
C ASP A 55 -0.61 -5.35 0.71
N ALA A 56 -1.00 -6.25 1.62
CA ALA A 56 -1.01 -7.65 1.27
C ALA A 56 -2.12 -7.85 0.24
N LYS A 57 -1.78 -7.74 -1.03
CA LYS A 57 -2.55 -8.36 -2.11
C LYS A 57 -2.41 -9.88 -2.02
N GLU A 58 -2.88 -10.42 -0.91
CA GLU A 58 -3.33 -11.79 -0.79
C GLU A 58 -4.69 -11.81 -1.47
N ASN A 59 -4.68 -11.99 -2.79
CA ASN A 59 -5.83 -12.58 -3.42
C ASN A 59 -5.87 -14.01 -2.84
N LEU A 60 -6.64 -14.19 -1.76
CA LEU A 60 -7.42 -15.41 -1.60
C LEU A 60 -7.91 -15.77 -2.99
N GLY A 61 -7.72 -17.03 -3.35
CA GLY A 61 -7.84 -17.50 -4.71
C GLY A 61 -9.11 -16.99 -5.38
N ALA A 62 -9.05 -17.00 -6.70
CA ALA A 62 -10.20 -17.42 -7.48
C ALA A 62 -10.68 -18.83 -7.03
N GLU A 63 -11.12 -18.99 -5.79
CA GLU A 63 -11.93 -20.09 -5.34
C GLU A 63 -13.38 -19.71 -5.61
N SER A 64 -13.76 -20.00 -6.86
CA SER A 64 -15.03 -20.63 -7.18
C SER A 64 -16.15 -20.36 -6.18
N ILE A 65 -16.96 -19.35 -6.49
CA ILE A 65 -18.40 -19.38 -6.19
C ILE A 65 -19.05 -20.54 -6.97
N ALA A 66 -18.67 -21.77 -6.63
CA ALA A 66 -19.31 -23.00 -7.04
C ALA A 66 -19.51 -23.82 -5.77
N THR A 67 -20.51 -23.44 -4.97
CA THR A 67 -21.35 -24.30 -4.12
C THR A 67 -22.19 -23.37 -3.24
N SER A 68 -23.42 -23.11 -3.67
CA SER A 68 -24.59 -22.91 -2.78
C SER A 68 -25.83 -22.86 -3.67
N ALA A 69 -26.15 -24.02 -4.25
CA ALA A 69 -27.45 -24.33 -4.80
C ALA A 69 -27.75 -25.78 -4.44
N LEU A 70 -28.01 -26.01 -3.15
CA LEU A 70 -28.86 -27.07 -2.64
C LEU A 70 -29.68 -26.47 -1.49
#